data_AF-A0A6G9SM89-F1
#
_entry.id   AF-A0A6G9SM89-F1
#
_cell.length_a   1.000
_cell.length_b   1.000
_cell.length_c   1.000
_cell.angle_alpha   90.00
_cell.angle_beta   90.00
_cell.angle_gamma   90.00
#
_symmetry.space_group_name_H-M   'P 1'
#
loop_
_entity.id
_entity.type
_entity.pdbx_description
1 polymer ?
#
loop_
_entity_poly.entity_id
_entity_poly.type
_entity_poly.pdbx_seq_one_letter_code
_entity_poly.pdbx_strand_id
1 'polypeptide(L)'
;MRLSMKKVIVPVVVALIGFAGVIASALITKNPKSDSEVKSVVISHTTTSLECSPNVASKVCIANLTVQINSDEPLQVNNHQRIPLKAGDNLKILNLNYCVPNAVSLNKLEAKAFLFKNGVESYQNFISTPSQFPINAGVCHKVGNFAQSWKVEAGMHQAMIPIIKYDGSNKVVDKSFYFTLDVGQ
;
A
#
# COMPACT_ATOMS: atom_id res chain seq x y z
N MET A 1 42.43 58.79 28.43
CA MET A 1 41.05 59.28 28.74
C MET A 1 40.10 58.10 28.56
N ARG A 2 39.66 57.48 29.66
CA ARG A 2 38.40 57.70 30.40
C ARG A 2 37.17 57.03 29.74
N LEU A 3 36.80 55.88 30.31
CA LEU A 3 35.47 55.30 30.58
C LEU A 3 34.23 56.02 30.03
N SER A 4 33.23 55.27 29.56
CA SER A 4 32.03 54.96 30.38
C SER A 4 30.94 54.15 29.64
N MET A 5 30.37 53.20 30.38
CA MET A 5 29.21 52.33 30.09
C MET A 5 27.87 53.06 29.94
N LYS A 6 26.86 52.37 29.37
CA LYS A 6 25.50 52.10 29.92
C LYS A 6 24.79 51.08 29.00
N LYS A 7 24.58 49.80 29.38
CA LYS A 7 23.59 49.18 30.28
C LYS A 7 22.11 49.38 29.92
N VAL A 8 21.49 48.25 29.56
CA VAL A 8 20.22 47.66 30.04
C VAL A 8 18.91 48.35 29.64
N ILE A 9 17.93 47.58 29.13
CA ILE A 9 16.63 47.28 29.77
C ILE A 9 15.85 46.29 28.89
N VAL A 10 15.65 45.08 29.42
CA VAL A 10 14.54 44.17 29.10
C VAL A 10 13.36 44.59 29.97
N PRO A 11 12.11 44.47 29.50
CA PRO A 11 11.05 44.05 30.39
C PRO A 11 10.27 42.86 29.84
N VAL A 12 10.28 41.82 30.68
CA VAL A 12 9.28 40.75 30.78
C VAL A 12 7.92 41.39 31.06
N VAL A 13 6.86 40.96 30.36
CA VAL A 13 5.48 41.11 30.83
C VAL A 13 4.80 39.75 30.78
N VAL A 14 4.68 39.18 31.98
CA VAL A 14 3.75 38.12 32.36
C VAL A 14 2.34 38.72 32.36
N ALA A 15 1.37 38.02 31.77
CA ALA A 15 -0.05 38.23 32.05
C ALA A 15 -0.73 36.88 32.31
N LEU A 16 -0.70 36.49 33.59
CA LEU A 16 -1.66 35.62 34.24
C LEU A 16 -3.02 36.33 34.28
N ILE A 17 -4.06 35.73 33.70
CA ILE A 17 -5.43 35.89 34.21
C ILE A 17 -6.09 34.51 34.19
N GLY A 18 -6.31 33.98 35.39
CA GLY A 18 -7.24 32.89 35.67
C GLY A 18 -8.62 33.42 36.03
N PHE A 19 -9.59 32.50 36.11
CA PHE A 19 -10.75 32.40 37.00
C PHE A 19 -11.62 31.26 36.41
N ALA A 20 -11.54 30.03 36.94
CA ALA A 20 -12.18 29.48 38.14
C ALA A 20 -13.69 29.19 37.98
N GLY A 21 -14.04 27.91 38.22
CA GLY A 21 -15.34 27.46 38.70
C GLY A 21 -16.26 26.84 37.65
N VAL A 22 -16.39 25.51 37.61
CA VAL A 22 -17.40 24.77 38.39
C VAL A 22 -16.88 23.34 38.61
N ILE A 23 -16.71 22.96 39.89
CA ILE A 23 -16.58 21.57 40.32
C ILE A 23 -18.00 21.10 40.66
N ALA A 24 -18.48 20.05 40.00
CA ALA A 24 -19.59 19.25 40.51
C ALA A 24 -19.08 17.82 40.71
N SER A 25 -18.79 17.49 41.96
CA SER A 25 -18.45 16.16 42.46
C SER A 25 -19.74 15.40 42.77
N ALA A 26 -19.94 14.24 42.15
CA ALA A 26 -20.79 13.11 42.58
C ALA A 26 -20.94 12.18 41.35
N LEU A 27 -20.63 10.88 41.35
CA LEU A 27 -20.57 9.88 42.40
C LEU A 27 -19.52 8.82 42.05
N ILE A 28 -18.79 8.42 43.09
CA ILE A 28 -17.93 7.25 43.12
C ILE A 28 -18.82 6.01 43.05
N THR A 29 -18.63 5.16 42.04
CA THR A 29 -18.92 3.73 42.17
C THR A 29 -17.60 2.98 41.97
N LYS A 30 -17.20 2.26 43.01
CA LYS A 30 -15.98 1.46 43.11
C LYS A 30 -16.02 0.23 42.20
N ASN A 31 -15.01 0.12 41.32
CA ASN A 31 -14.24 -1.08 40.87
C ASN A 31 -14.93 -2.30 40.21
N PRO A 32 -14.18 -3.16 39.46
CA PRO A 32 -12.87 -2.98 38.82
C PRO A 32 -12.75 -3.51 37.36
N LYS A 33 -11.70 -3.06 36.67
CA LYS A 33 -11.04 -3.67 35.48
C LYS A 33 -11.91 -3.97 34.25
N SER A 34 -11.92 -3.03 33.31
CA SER A 34 -12.02 -3.35 31.89
C SER A 34 -10.70 -2.92 31.27
N ASP A 35 -9.95 -3.91 30.76
CA ASP A 35 -8.74 -3.69 29.98
C ASP A 35 -9.04 -2.69 28.86
N SER A 36 -8.29 -1.58 28.85
CA SER A 36 -8.34 -0.62 27.76
C SER A 36 -7.62 -1.23 26.57
N GLU A 37 -8.34 -2.07 25.83
CA GLU A 37 -7.93 -2.51 24.51
C GLU A 37 -7.89 -1.25 23.63
N VAL A 38 -6.69 -0.76 23.37
CA VAL A 38 -6.43 0.21 22.32
C VAL A 38 -6.89 -0.44 21.03
N LYS A 39 -8.15 -0.20 20.65
CA LYS A 39 -8.65 -0.50 19.31
C LYS A 39 -7.80 0.32 18.36
N SER A 40 -6.75 -0.33 17.85
CA SER A 40 -6.08 0.08 16.63
C SER A 40 -7.20 0.20 15.60
N VAL A 41 -7.56 1.45 15.30
CA VAL A 41 -8.44 1.73 14.17
C VAL A 41 -7.61 1.38 12.95
N VAL A 42 -7.73 0.11 12.53
CA VAL A 42 -7.41 -0.29 11.17
C VAL A 42 -8.35 0.54 10.32
N ILE A 43 -7.84 1.66 9.81
CA ILE A 43 -8.45 2.36 8.70
C ILE A 43 -8.29 1.39 7.53
N SER A 44 -9.21 0.44 7.45
CA SER A 44 -9.47 -0.34 6.25
C SER A 44 -9.92 0.66 5.22
N HIS A 45 -8.98 1.23 4.47
CA HIS A 45 -9.29 1.70 3.13
C HIS A 45 -9.70 0.46 2.34
N THR A 46 -10.98 0.11 2.44
CA THR A 46 -11.65 -0.75 1.47
C THR A 46 -11.64 0.03 0.17
N THR A 47 -10.55 -0.07 -0.60
CA THR A 47 -10.68 -0.02 -2.06
C THR A 47 -11.61 -1.17 -2.41
N THR A 48 -12.85 -0.79 -2.63
CA THR A 48 -13.97 -1.65 -2.98
C THR A 48 -13.54 -2.63 -4.06
N SER A 49 -13.52 -3.92 -3.72
CA SER A 49 -13.38 -5.03 -4.69
C SER A 49 -14.42 -4.96 -5.82
N LEU A 50 -15.47 -4.14 -5.67
CA LEU A 50 -16.44 -3.81 -6.72
C LEU A 50 -15.83 -3.20 -7.98
N GLU A 51 -14.74 -2.44 -7.88
CA GLU A 51 -14.14 -1.77 -9.05
C GLU A 51 -13.50 -2.76 -10.03
N CYS A 52 -13.02 -3.89 -9.53
CA CYS A 52 -12.49 -4.97 -10.36
C CYS A 52 -13.36 -6.22 -10.29
N SER A 53 -14.49 -6.16 -11.00
CA SER A 53 -15.37 -7.30 -11.23
C SER A 53 -15.73 -7.38 -12.72
N PRO A 54 -16.03 -8.57 -13.26
CA PRO A 54 -16.22 -8.75 -14.70
C PRO A 54 -17.48 -8.05 -15.23
N ASN A 55 -18.41 -7.71 -14.33
CA ASN A 55 -19.67 -7.06 -14.66
C ASN A 55 -19.60 -5.53 -14.52
N VAL A 56 -18.57 -4.98 -13.87
CA VAL A 56 -18.44 -3.55 -13.58
C VAL A 56 -17.23 -2.94 -14.29
N ALA A 57 -16.11 -3.65 -14.38
CA ALA A 57 -14.89 -3.12 -14.96
C ALA A 57 -15.03 -2.93 -16.48
N SER A 58 -14.51 -1.81 -17.00
CA SER A 58 -14.49 -1.51 -18.45
C SER A 58 -13.26 -2.07 -19.16
N LYS A 59 -12.26 -2.52 -18.40
CA LYS A 59 -11.00 -3.06 -18.87
C LYS A 59 -10.54 -4.19 -17.95
N VAL A 60 -9.57 -4.99 -18.41
CA VAL A 60 -8.93 -5.99 -17.56
C VAL A 60 -8.28 -5.29 -16.38
N CYS A 61 -8.48 -5.81 -15.18
CA CYS A 61 -7.98 -5.21 -13.95
C CYS A 61 -7.49 -6.29 -12.99
N ILE A 62 -6.55 -5.93 -12.11
CA ILE A 62 -6.11 -6.78 -11.01
C ILE A 62 -6.97 -6.45 -9.80
N ALA A 63 -7.67 -7.45 -9.27
CA ALA A 63 -8.50 -7.29 -8.08
C ALA A 63 -7.64 -7.28 -6.81
N ASN A 64 -6.71 -8.23 -6.70
CA ASN A 64 -5.76 -8.32 -5.61
C ASN A 64 -4.60 -9.26 -5.95
N LEU A 65 -3.61 -9.26 -5.06
CA LEU A 65 -2.46 -10.14 -5.10
C LEU A 65 -2.41 -10.97 -3.83
N THR A 66 -1.79 -12.13 -3.90
CA THR A 66 -1.30 -12.85 -2.74
C THR A 66 0.22 -12.78 -2.76
N VAL A 67 0.83 -12.29 -1.69
CA VAL A 67 2.28 -12.23 -1.52
C VAL A 67 2.72 -13.07 -0.33
N GLN A 68 4.01 -13.34 -0.25
CA GLN A 68 4.65 -14.00 0.88
C GLN A 68 5.94 -13.25 1.22
N ILE A 69 6.19 -13.06 2.51
CA ILE A 69 7.33 -12.34 3.05
C ILE A 69 8.15 -13.36 3.84
N ASN A 70 9.45 -13.49 3.60
CA ASN A 70 10.37 -14.35 4.37
C ASN A 70 9.94 -15.83 4.57
N SER A 71 9.02 -16.36 3.76
CA SER A 71 8.37 -17.68 3.91
C SER A 71 7.27 -17.77 4.97
N ASP A 72 6.78 -16.62 5.45
CA ASP A 72 5.65 -16.50 6.37
C ASP A 72 4.32 -16.89 5.68
N GLU A 73 3.22 -16.75 6.41
CA GLU A 73 1.89 -16.97 5.87
C GLU A 73 1.58 -16.04 4.68
N PRO A 74 0.90 -16.54 3.63
CA PRO A 74 0.48 -15.72 2.51
C PRO A 74 -0.42 -14.55 2.93
N LEU A 75 -0.07 -13.35 2.49
CA LEU A 75 -0.83 -12.12 2.71
C LEU A 75 -1.56 -11.72 1.43
N GLN A 76 -2.87 -11.48 1.52
CA GLN A 76 -3.62 -10.86 0.43
C GLN A 76 -3.47 -9.33 0.48
N VAL A 77 -3.17 -8.75 -0.67
CA VAL A 77 -2.87 -7.33 -0.84
C VAL A 77 -3.78 -6.73 -1.90
N ASN A 78 -4.47 -5.66 -1.54
CA ASN A 78 -5.33 -4.89 -2.44
C ASN A 78 -4.56 -3.73 -3.08
N ASN A 79 -5.17 -3.09 -4.08
CA ASN A 79 -4.59 -1.93 -4.74
C ASN A 79 -4.31 -0.81 -3.72
N HIS A 80 -3.16 -0.15 -3.85
CA HIS A 80 -2.66 0.90 -2.95
C HIS A 80 -2.46 0.51 -1.48
N GLN A 81 -2.61 -0.78 -1.13
CA GLN A 81 -2.33 -1.24 0.22
C GLN A 81 -0.84 -1.09 0.55
N ARG A 82 -0.54 -0.69 1.79
CA ARG A 82 0.83 -0.64 2.32
C ARG A 82 1.18 -1.97 2.98
N ILE A 83 2.37 -2.49 2.69
CA ILE A 83 2.91 -3.72 3.28
C ILE A 83 4.11 -3.36 4.16
N PRO A 84 4.10 -3.74 5.45
CA PRO A 84 5.26 -3.52 6.32
C PRO A 84 6.39 -4.47 5.91
N LEU A 85 7.55 -3.92 5.52
CA LEU A 85 8.74 -4.68 5.11
C LEU A 85 10.00 -4.03 5.67
N LYS A 86 11.09 -4.79 5.77
CA LYS A 86 12.42 -4.28 6.11
C LYS A 86 13.38 -4.58 4.98
N ALA A 87 14.43 -3.77 4.88
CA ALA A 87 15.53 -4.08 3.97
C ALA A 87 16.14 -5.44 4.35
N GLY A 88 16.33 -6.30 3.36
CA GLY A 88 16.76 -7.68 3.52
C GLY A 88 15.64 -8.72 3.42
N ASP A 89 14.37 -8.31 3.59
CA ASP A 89 13.22 -9.22 3.46
C ASP A 89 13.13 -9.80 2.05
N ASN A 90 12.63 -11.03 1.97
CA ASN A 90 12.34 -11.68 0.71
C ASN A 90 10.84 -11.57 0.40
N LEU A 91 10.48 -10.81 -0.63
CA LEU A 91 9.11 -10.63 -1.08
C LEU A 91 8.82 -11.48 -2.32
N LYS A 92 7.85 -12.38 -2.24
CA LYS A 92 7.40 -13.23 -3.34
C LYS A 92 5.94 -12.96 -3.68
N ILE A 93 5.61 -12.81 -4.96
CA ILE A 93 4.22 -12.80 -5.41
C ILE A 93 3.79 -14.25 -5.63
N LEU A 94 2.81 -14.72 -4.88
CA LEU A 94 2.31 -16.09 -5.01
C LEU A 94 1.24 -16.18 -6.08
N ASN A 95 0.25 -15.28 -6.02
CA ASN A 95 -0.89 -15.29 -6.91
C ASN A 95 -1.29 -13.87 -7.33
N LEU A 96 -1.84 -13.78 -8.54
CA LEU A 96 -2.48 -12.60 -9.08
C LEU A 96 -3.92 -12.96 -9.43
N ASN A 97 -4.86 -12.21 -8.86
CA ASN A 97 -6.28 -12.33 -9.15
C ASN A 97 -6.71 -11.16 -10.03
N TYR A 98 -7.23 -11.43 -11.22
CA TYR A 98 -7.63 -10.42 -12.20
C TYR A 98 -8.96 -10.79 -12.84
N CYS A 99 -9.67 -9.79 -13.36
CA CYS A 99 -10.96 -10.00 -14.01
C CYS A 99 -10.91 -9.52 -15.46
N VAL A 100 -11.52 -10.30 -16.35
CA VAL A 100 -11.70 -9.96 -17.76
C VAL A 100 -13.18 -9.61 -17.97
N PRO A 101 -13.51 -8.34 -18.30
CA PRO A 101 -14.90 -7.95 -18.52
C PRO A 101 -15.55 -8.63 -19.73
N ASN A 102 -16.88 -8.76 -19.72
CA ASN A 102 -17.65 -9.36 -20.82
C ASN A 102 -17.39 -8.70 -22.20
N ALA A 103 -17.21 -7.38 -22.22
CA ALA A 103 -17.03 -6.62 -23.45
C ALA A 103 -15.59 -6.69 -24.01
N VAL A 104 -14.65 -7.33 -23.31
CA VAL A 104 -13.24 -7.37 -23.69
C VAL A 104 -12.93 -8.70 -24.36
N SER A 105 -12.45 -8.65 -25.60
CA SER A 105 -11.85 -9.81 -26.28
C SER A 105 -10.33 -9.72 -26.23
N LEU A 106 -9.67 -10.83 -25.95
CA LEU A 106 -8.21 -10.92 -25.77
C LEU A 106 -7.67 -12.11 -26.55
N ASN A 107 -6.54 -11.92 -27.22
CA ASN A 107 -5.79 -13.04 -27.80
C ASN A 107 -4.77 -13.61 -26.81
N LYS A 108 -4.11 -12.71 -26.07
CA LYS A 108 -3.08 -13.03 -25.11
C LYS A 108 -3.03 -11.97 -24.02
N LEU A 109 -2.74 -12.42 -22.80
CA LEU A 109 -2.60 -11.59 -21.62
C LEU A 109 -1.33 -11.99 -20.87
N GLU A 110 -0.64 -11.01 -20.32
CA GLU A 110 0.54 -11.19 -19.47
C GLU A 110 0.50 -10.17 -18.33
N ALA A 111 1.14 -10.52 -17.22
CA ALA A 111 1.48 -9.56 -16.18
C ALA A 111 2.98 -9.63 -15.89
N LYS A 112 3.55 -8.48 -15.57
CA LYS A 112 4.93 -8.37 -15.08
C LYS A 112 4.90 -7.65 -13.75
N ALA A 113 5.84 -7.93 -12.87
CA ALA A 113 5.95 -7.23 -11.61
C ALA A 113 7.27 -6.45 -11.61
N PHE A 114 7.21 -5.18 -11.22
CA PHE A 114 8.35 -4.28 -11.15
C PHE A 114 8.47 -3.71 -9.74
N LEU A 115 9.70 -3.58 -9.26
CA LEU A 115 10.02 -2.99 -7.96
C LEU A 115 10.85 -1.72 -8.20
N PHE A 116 10.36 -0.60 -7.69
CA PHE A 116 10.97 0.71 -7.92
C PHE A 116 11.81 1.15 -6.75
N LYS A 117 13.03 1.63 -7.04
CA LYS A 117 13.97 2.15 -6.05
C LYS A 117 13.94 3.67 -6.05
N ASN A 118 13.94 4.27 -4.87
CA ASN A 118 13.90 5.71 -4.61
C ASN A 118 12.72 6.42 -5.27
N GLY A 119 11.59 5.73 -5.44
CA GLY A 119 10.42 6.27 -6.13
C GLY A 119 10.62 6.49 -7.64
N VAL A 120 11.73 6.00 -8.21
CA VAL A 120 12.00 6.11 -9.65
C VAL A 120 11.44 4.89 -10.36
N GLU A 121 10.45 5.12 -11.21
CA GLU A 121 9.85 4.10 -12.06
C GLU A 121 10.89 3.57 -13.07
N SER A 122 11.30 2.31 -12.91
CA SER A 122 12.27 1.64 -13.78
C SER A 122 11.76 0.25 -14.18
N TYR A 123 11.87 -0.06 -15.47
CA TYR A 123 11.42 -1.34 -16.04
C TYR A 123 12.55 -2.35 -16.28
N GLN A 124 13.74 -2.08 -15.74
CA GLN A 124 14.91 -2.93 -15.96
C GLN A 124 14.85 -4.23 -15.14
N ASN A 125 14.35 -4.15 -13.90
CA ASN A 125 14.30 -5.29 -12.98
C ASN A 125 12.85 -5.75 -12.81
N PHE A 126 12.44 -6.73 -13.61
CA PHE A 126 11.08 -7.27 -13.56
C PHE A 126 11.06 -8.77 -13.31
N ILE A 127 10.01 -9.22 -12.62
CA ILE A 127 9.65 -10.63 -12.53
C ILE A 127 8.52 -10.88 -13.52
N SER A 128 8.69 -11.86 -14.40
CA SER A 128 7.62 -12.34 -15.26
C SER A 128 6.91 -13.54 -14.67
N THR A 129 5.63 -13.67 -15.01
CA THR A 129 4.84 -14.88 -14.75
C THR A 129 5.30 -16.01 -15.67
N PRO A 130 5.53 -17.23 -15.16
CA PRO A 130 5.90 -18.36 -16.01
C PRO A 130 4.72 -18.97 -16.78
N SER A 131 3.48 -18.56 -16.49
CA SER A 131 2.25 -19.13 -17.03
C SER A 131 1.57 -18.24 -18.07
N GLN A 132 0.85 -18.87 -19.00
CA GLN A 132 -0.11 -18.20 -19.87
C GLN A 132 -1.37 -17.85 -19.08
N PHE A 133 -1.86 -16.63 -19.24
CA PHE A 133 -3.01 -16.14 -18.50
C PHE A 133 -4.31 -16.59 -19.18
N PRO A 134 -5.27 -17.19 -18.46
CA PRO A 134 -6.62 -17.39 -18.97
C PRO A 134 -7.25 -16.08 -19.47
N ILE A 135 -7.96 -16.15 -20.60
CA ILE A 135 -8.51 -14.96 -21.28
C ILE A 135 -10.02 -14.95 -21.39
N ASN A 136 -10.72 -15.93 -20.80
CA ASN A 136 -12.17 -16.02 -20.87
C ASN A 136 -12.80 -14.76 -20.27
N ALA A 137 -13.68 -14.12 -21.04
CA ALA A 137 -14.42 -12.93 -20.63
C ALA A 137 -15.54 -13.27 -19.63
N GLY A 138 -15.97 -12.27 -18.86
CA GLY A 138 -17.08 -12.39 -17.92
C GLY A 138 -16.73 -13.03 -16.58
N VAL A 139 -15.45 -13.32 -16.33
CA VAL A 139 -15.01 -14.04 -15.14
C VAL A 139 -13.72 -13.45 -14.55
N CYS A 140 -13.43 -13.79 -13.30
CA CYS A 140 -12.15 -13.54 -12.67
C CYS A 140 -11.31 -14.82 -12.65
N HIS A 141 -10.01 -14.64 -12.85
CA HIS A 141 -9.02 -15.69 -12.94
C HIS A 141 -7.97 -15.48 -11.86
N LYS A 142 -7.47 -16.60 -11.34
CA LYS A 142 -6.34 -16.62 -10.42
C LYS A 142 -5.18 -17.31 -11.10
N VAL A 143 -4.06 -16.62 -11.23
CA VAL A 143 -2.81 -17.18 -11.76
C VAL A 143 -1.78 -17.18 -10.66
N GLY A 144 -1.20 -18.36 -10.42
CA GLY A 144 -0.20 -18.57 -9.38
C GLY A 144 1.22 -18.76 -9.91
N ASN A 145 2.12 -19.03 -8.98
CA ASN A 145 3.50 -19.51 -9.18
C ASN A 145 4.44 -18.52 -9.89
N PHE A 146 4.59 -17.31 -9.39
CA PHE A 146 5.76 -16.51 -9.79
C PHE A 146 7.02 -17.21 -9.24
N ALA A 147 7.92 -17.58 -10.14
CA ALA A 147 9.08 -18.41 -9.80
C ALA A 147 10.17 -17.63 -9.05
N GLN A 148 10.15 -16.30 -9.14
CA GLN A 148 11.16 -15.42 -8.57
C GLN A 148 10.59 -14.65 -7.38
N SER A 149 11.48 -14.24 -6.49
CA SER A 149 11.22 -13.33 -5.40
C SER A 149 12.21 -12.18 -5.44
N TRP A 150 11.87 -11.06 -4.80
CA TRP A 150 12.75 -9.93 -4.63
C TRP A 150 13.38 -9.97 -3.25
N LYS A 151 14.70 -9.80 -3.20
CA LYS A 151 15.34 -9.34 -1.98
C LYS A 151 15.19 -7.82 -1.91
N VAL A 152 14.44 -7.37 -0.92
CA VAL A 152 14.06 -5.96 -0.78
C VAL A 152 15.24 -5.16 -0.26
N GLU A 153 15.54 -4.04 -0.90
CA GLU A 153 16.64 -3.14 -0.53
C GLU A 153 16.11 -1.81 -0.01
N ALA A 154 16.93 -1.09 0.76
CA ALA A 154 16.64 0.28 1.16
C ALA A 154 16.32 1.15 -0.08
N GLY A 155 15.30 2.01 0.06
CA GLY A 155 14.77 2.83 -1.02
C GLY A 155 13.69 2.17 -1.89
N MET A 156 13.41 0.87 -1.74
CA MET A 156 12.36 0.20 -2.51
C MET A 156 10.97 0.38 -1.88
N HIS A 157 10.26 1.44 -2.25
CA HIS A 157 9.00 1.80 -1.58
C HIS A 157 7.73 1.48 -2.37
N GLN A 158 7.84 1.04 -3.63
CA GLN A 158 6.68 0.83 -4.48
C GLN A 158 6.91 -0.30 -5.47
N ALA A 159 5.86 -1.09 -5.69
CA ALA A 159 5.81 -2.08 -6.76
C ALA A 159 4.63 -1.81 -7.69
N MET A 160 4.84 -2.09 -8.98
CA MET A 160 3.84 -1.97 -10.04
C MET A 160 3.67 -3.31 -10.74
N ILE A 161 2.43 -3.67 -11.04
CA ILE A 161 2.14 -4.85 -11.87
C ILE A 161 1.26 -4.43 -13.04
N PRO A 162 1.84 -4.10 -14.21
CA PRO A 162 1.05 -3.80 -15.36
C PRO A 162 0.47 -5.06 -16.00
N ILE A 163 -0.73 -4.90 -16.53
CA ILE A 163 -1.35 -5.88 -17.42
C ILE A 163 -0.96 -5.54 -18.86
N ILE A 164 -0.50 -6.54 -19.60
CA ILE A 164 -0.10 -6.41 -21.00
C ILE A 164 -1.05 -7.27 -21.83
N LYS A 165 -1.85 -6.63 -22.68
CA LYS A 165 -2.69 -7.31 -23.68
C LYS A 165 -2.09 -7.19 -25.07
N TYR A 166 -2.42 -8.15 -25.92
CA TYR A 166 -1.94 -8.20 -27.30
C TYR A 166 -3.09 -7.98 -28.28
N ASP A 167 -2.98 -6.94 -29.10
CA ASP A 167 -3.90 -6.61 -30.19
C ASP A 167 -3.15 -6.73 -31.53
N GLY A 168 -3.34 -7.87 -32.21
CA GLY A 168 -2.46 -8.29 -33.30
C GLY A 168 -1.00 -8.39 -32.83
N SER A 169 -0.11 -7.62 -33.46
CA SER A 169 1.30 -7.51 -33.10
C SER A 169 1.59 -6.43 -32.04
N ASN A 170 0.59 -5.63 -31.66
CA ASN A 170 0.77 -4.51 -30.74
C ASN A 170 0.63 -4.97 -29.29
N LYS A 171 1.52 -4.46 -28.43
CA LYS A 171 1.42 -4.60 -26.97
C LYS A 171 0.73 -3.37 -26.41
N VAL A 172 -0.39 -3.56 -25.73
CA VAL A 172 -1.09 -2.49 -25.02
C VAL A 172 -0.91 -2.72 -23.52
N VAL A 173 -0.33 -1.74 -22.83
CA VAL A 173 0.10 -1.84 -21.43
C VAL A 173 -0.83 -1.00 -20.56
N ASP A 174 -1.40 -1.62 -19.53
CA ASP A 174 -2.20 -0.97 -18.50
C ASP A 174 -1.46 -1.00 -17.17
N LYS A 175 -1.15 0.18 -16.62
CA LYS A 175 -0.32 0.35 -15.42
C LYS A 175 -1.15 0.73 -14.19
N SER A 176 -2.40 0.29 -14.07
CA SER A 176 -3.29 0.80 -13.03
C SER A 176 -3.16 0.15 -11.65
N PHE A 177 -2.29 -0.87 -11.46
CA PHE A 177 -2.17 -1.57 -10.18
C PHE A 177 -0.81 -1.33 -9.53
N TYR A 178 -0.85 -0.84 -8.29
CA TYR A 178 0.33 -0.59 -7.45
C TYR A 178 0.07 -1.01 -6.01
N PHE A 179 1.14 -1.31 -5.28
CA PHE A 179 1.12 -1.38 -3.83
C PHE A 179 2.37 -0.73 -3.24
N THR A 180 2.24 -0.26 -2.00
CA THR A 180 3.30 0.49 -1.31
C THR A 180 4.03 -0.44 -0.35
N LEU A 181 5.35 -0.26 -0.23
CA LEU A 181 6.21 -1.00 0.68
C LEU A 181 6.77 -0.06 1.74
N ASP A 182 6.69 -0.47 3.00
CA ASP A 182 7.22 0.31 4.13
C ASP A 182 8.69 -0.01 4.42
N VAL A 183 9.52 0.03 3.38
CA VAL A 183 10.96 -0.24 3.55
C VAL A 183 11.61 1.02 4.08
N GLY A 184 12.30 0.93 5.22
CA GLY A 184 12.99 2.07 5.83
C GLY A 184 13.93 2.80 4.87
N GLN A 185 14.14 4.10 5.13
CA GLN A 185 15.18 4.91 4.49
C GLN A 185 16.57 4.43 4.88
#